data_AF-A0A0S4W339-F1
#
_entry.id   AF-A0A0S4W339-F1
#
_cell.length_a   1.000
_cell.length_b   1.000
_cell.length_c   1.000
_cell.angle_alpha   90.00
_cell.angle_beta   90.00
_cell.angle_gamma   90.00
#
_symmetry.space_group_name_H-M   'P 1'
#
loop_
_entity.id
_entity.type
_entity.pdbx_description
1 polymer ?
#
loop_
_entity_poly.entity_id
_entity_poly.type
_entity_poly.pdbx_seq_one_letter_code
_entity_poly.pdbx_strand_id
1 'polypeptide(L)'
;MDTYLVTSGPWRVFRYSGDVAPEKLDSALSFADSLSTNIRSRDDHEIPIGPGFCIDQGFIAGSDYRSEGFQVGITLPQHPNALITIDASTGAEQDRLLKRVDKFFATAVAGQLSGLKILRKRQRNVGPIEAEEYATAASGNGQRVYAFAWESQGKDKSLSQQNIAAALKVLEQPVVTEHTPYRPAFKSDEEALQLWDAIVDSIRLRPGAV
;
A
#
# COMPACT_ATOMS: atom_id res chain seq x y z
N MET A 1 -0.95 -20.64 -16.60
CA MET A 1 -2.34 -20.53 -17.08
C MET A 1 -2.67 -19.06 -17.28
N ASP A 2 -3.35 -18.71 -18.37
CA ASP A 2 -3.76 -17.34 -18.68
C ASP A 2 -5.29 -17.30 -18.82
N THR A 3 -5.96 -16.49 -18.00
CA THR A 3 -7.43 -16.41 -17.90
C THR A 3 -7.88 -15.02 -18.29
N TYR A 4 -8.85 -14.93 -19.20
CA TYR A 4 -9.45 -13.67 -19.63
C TYR A 4 -10.92 -13.66 -19.19
N LEU A 5 -11.26 -12.75 -18.29
CA LEU A 5 -12.60 -12.58 -17.75
C LEU A 5 -13.25 -11.38 -18.42
N VAL A 6 -14.52 -11.52 -18.80
CA VAL A 6 -15.26 -10.46 -19.47
C VAL A 6 -16.55 -10.20 -18.73
N THR A 7 -16.76 -8.95 -18.33
CA THR A 7 -17.99 -8.50 -17.66
C THR A 7 -18.92 -7.84 -18.67
N SER A 8 -20.23 -7.90 -18.41
CA SER A 8 -21.24 -7.24 -19.23
C SER A 8 -21.85 -6.06 -18.46
N GLY A 9 -21.97 -4.90 -19.12
CA GLY A 9 -22.63 -3.70 -18.57
C GLY A 9 -21.87 -2.93 -17.47
N PRO A 10 -20.89 -2.05 -17.81
CA PRO A 10 -20.19 -1.89 -19.08
C PRO A 10 -19.22 -3.03 -19.38
N TRP A 11 -18.86 -3.22 -20.65
CA TRP A 11 -17.89 -4.24 -21.05
C TRP A 11 -16.48 -3.91 -20.53
N ARG A 12 -15.93 -4.80 -19.71
CA ARG A 12 -14.53 -4.75 -19.25
C ARG A 12 -13.88 -6.12 -19.41
N VAL A 13 -12.60 -6.11 -19.73
CA VAL A 13 -11.76 -7.31 -19.85
C VAL A 13 -10.73 -7.28 -18.74
N PHE A 14 -10.62 -8.39 -18.01
CA PHE A 14 -9.62 -8.59 -16.97
C PHE A 14 -8.76 -9.78 -17.33
N ARG A 15 -7.45 -9.64 -17.16
CA ARG A 15 -6.50 -10.74 -17.34
C ARG A 15 -6.02 -11.21 -15.98
N TYR A 16 -6.12 -12.51 -15.72
CA TYR A 16 -5.57 -13.17 -14.55
C TYR A 16 -4.65 -14.30 -15.00
N SER A 17 -3.36 -14.18 -14.69
CA SER A 17 -2.33 -15.09 -15.17
C SER A 17 -1.39 -15.50 -14.05
N GLY A 18 -0.93 -16.75 -14.08
CA GLY A 18 0.07 -17.25 -13.14
C GLY A 18 0.52 -18.67 -13.49
N ASP A 19 1.61 -19.11 -12.87
CA ASP A 19 2.09 -20.49 -12.99
C ASP A 19 1.17 -21.44 -12.23
N VAL A 20 0.91 -22.60 -12.85
CA VAL A 20 0.05 -23.64 -12.28
C VAL A 20 0.80 -24.96 -12.40
N ALA A 21 1.10 -25.58 -11.25
CA ALA A 21 1.67 -26.92 -11.23
C ALA A 21 0.69 -27.91 -11.88
N PRO A 22 1.16 -28.91 -12.66
CA PRO A 22 0.28 -29.82 -13.38
C PRO A 22 -0.81 -30.46 -12.52
N GLU A 23 -0.48 -30.85 -11.29
CA GLU A 23 -1.40 -31.46 -10.33
C GLU A 23 -2.42 -30.49 -9.71
N LYS A 24 -2.34 -29.19 -10.02
CA LYS A 24 -3.26 -28.14 -9.56
C LYS A 24 -4.15 -27.59 -10.66
N LEU A 25 -4.12 -28.17 -11.87
CA LEU A 25 -4.89 -27.67 -13.01
C LEU A 25 -6.40 -27.59 -12.72
N ASP A 26 -7.00 -28.64 -12.15
CA ASP A 26 -8.44 -28.66 -11.85
C ASP A 26 -8.82 -27.59 -10.82
N SER A 27 -7.98 -27.39 -9.80
CA SER A 27 -8.18 -26.32 -8.82
C SER A 27 -8.07 -24.93 -9.44
N ALA A 28 -7.14 -24.73 -10.38
CA ALA A 28 -6.99 -23.47 -11.09
C ALA A 28 -8.19 -23.18 -12.03
N LEU A 29 -8.71 -24.20 -12.71
CA LEU A 29 -9.91 -24.09 -13.55
C LEU A 29 -11.15 -23.77 -12.71
N SER A 30 -11.35 -24.44 -11.58
CA SER A 30 -12.46 -24.14 -10.65
C SER A 30 -12.36 -22.74 -10.08
N PHE A 31 -11.14 -22.28 -9.79
CA PHE A 31 -10.91 -20.90 -9.35
C PHE A 31 -11.25 -19.89 -10.44
N ALA A 32 -10.83 -20.12 -11.68
CA ALA A 32 -11.16 -19.26 -12.81
C ALA A 32 -12.69 -19.19 -13.07
N ASP A 33 -13.39 -20.32 -12.98
CA ASP A 33 -14.85 -20.38 -13.06
C ASP A 33 -15.50 -19.53 -11.95
N SER A 34 -15.02 -19.68 -10.72
CA SER A 34 -15.48 -18.87 -9.59
C SER A 34 -15.18 -17.37 -9.75
N LEU A 35 -14.05 -16.98 -10.34
CA LEU A 35 -13.80 -15.57 -10.66
C LEU A 35 -14.79 -15.06 -11.71
N SER A 36 -15.06 -15.85 -12.75
CA SER A 36 -15.95 -15.45 -13.84
C SER A 36 -17.39 -15.22 -13.38
N THR A 37 -17.86 -15.95 -12.38
CA THR A 37 -19.22 -15.82 -11.83
C THR A 37 -19.36 -14.66 -10.84
N ASN A 38 -18.26 -14.26 -10.19
CA ASN A 38 -18.29 -13.26 -9.12
C ASN A 38 -17.78 -11.87 -9.54
N ILE A 39 -17.11 -11.77 -10.68
CA ILE A 39 -16.60 -10.49 -11.18
C ILE A 39 -17.71 -9.68 -11.86
N ARG A 40 -17.80 -8.40 -11.51
CA ARG A 40 -18.63 -7.42 -12.22
C ARG A 40 -17.84 -6.14 -12.50
N SER A 41 -18.25 -5.42 -13.53
CA SER A 41 -17.80 -4.06 -13.78
C SER A 41 -18.33 -3.11 -12.70
N ARG A 42 -17.58 -2.02 -12.47
CA ARG A 42 -17.99 -0.88 -11.65
C ARG A 42 -17.42 0.42 -12.24
N ASP A 43 -18.04 1.54 -11.93
CA ASP A 43 -17.47 2.85 -12.23
C ASP A 43 -16.28 3.16 -11.31
N ASP A 44 -15.36 4.02 -11.75
CA ASP A 44 -14.13 4.35 -11.03
C ASP A 44 -14.39 4.81 -9.59
N HIS A 45 -15.45 5.60 -9.40
CA HIS A 45 -15.85 6.20 -8.12
C HIS A 45 -16.99 5.46 -7.41
N GLU A 46 -17.49 4.36 -8.00
CA GLU A 46 -18.48 3.52 -7.32
C GLU A 46 -17.81 2.82 -6.12
N ILE A 47 -18.41 2.95 -4.94
CA ILE A 47 -18.05 2.19 -3.74
C ILE A 47 -19.03 1.01 -3.63
N PRO A 48 -18.58 -0.24 -3.90
CA PRO A 48 -19.48 -1.40 -3.89
C PRO A 48 -20.12 -1.67 -2.52
N ILE A 49 -21.37 -2.15 -2.54
CA ILE A 49 -22.08 -2.64 -1.36
C ILE A 49 -21.92 -4.17 -1.28
N GLY A 50 -21.76 -4.70 -0.07
CA GLY A 50 -21.60 -6.13 0.18
C GLY A 50 -20.15 -6.61 0.11
N PRO A 51 -19.89 -7.88 0.41
CA PRO A 51 -18.54 -8.40 0.58
C PRO A 51 -17.82 -8.58 -0.76
N GLY A 52 -16.52 -8.31 -0.77
CA GLY A 52 -15.68 -8.53 -1.95
C GLY A 52 -14.55 -7.53 -2.14
N PHE A 53 -13.74 -7.78 -3.17
CA PHE A 53 -12.48 -7.11 -3.45
C PHE A 53 -12.59 -6.15 -4.64
N CYS A 54 -12.15 -4.90 -4.46
CA CYS A 54 -12.14 -3.90 -5.52
C CYS A 54 -10.86 -4.00 -6.35
N ILE A 55 -11.01 -3.97 -7.68
CA ILE A 55 -9.93 -3.82 -8.65
C ILE A 55 -10.24 -2.64 -9.58
N ASP A 56 -9.33 -2.29 -10.48
CA ASP A 56 -9.55 -1.24 -11.47
C ASP A 56 -10.80 -1.54 -12.30
N GLN A 57 -11.82 -0.67 -12.20
CA GLN A 57 -13.10 -0.81 -12.92
C GLN A 57 -13.86 -2.13 -12.69
N GLY A 58 -13.47 -2.89 -11.66
CA GLY A 58 -14.05 -4.19 -11.35
C GLY A 58 -14.27 -4.39 -9.85
N PHE A 59 -15.15 -5.34 -9.56
CA PHE A 59 -15.44 -5.82 -8.22
C PHE A 59 -15.63 -7.33 -8.25
N ILE A 60 -14.91 -8.05 -7.39
CA ILE A 60 -15.04 -9.50 -7.23
C ILE A 60 -15.84 -9.74 -5.95
N ALA A 61 -17.11 -10.12 -6.10
CA ALA A 61 -18.01 -10.35 -4.98
C ALA A 61 -17.64 -11.63 -4.20
N GLY A 62 -17.93 -11.62 -2.89
CA GLY A 62 -17.77 -12.78 -2.02
C GLY A 62 -16.93 -12.50 -0.79
N SER A 63 -17.02 -13.41 0.18
CA SER A 63 -16.31 -13.35 1.47
C SER A 63 -15.47 -14.60 1.74
N ASP A 64 -15.33 -15.48 0.73
CA ASP A 64 -14.51 -16.68 0.85
C ASP A 64 -13.04 -16.29 0.95
N TYR A 65 -12.36 -16.81 1.97
CA TYR A 65 -10.94 -16.51 2.14
C TYR A 65 -10.14 -16.97 0.92
N ARG A 66 -9.43 -16.01 0.31
CA ARG A 66 -8.50 -16.20 -0.80
C ARG A 66 -7.29 -15.34 -0.53
N SER A 67 -6.15 -15.74 -1.10
CA SER A 67 -5.01 -14.83 -1.11
C SER A 67 -5.34 -13.66 -2.02
N GLU A 68 -5.36 -12.47 -1.46
CA GLU A 68 -5.62 -11.23 -2.17
C GLU A 68 -4.71 -10.13 -1.65
N GLY A 69 -4.45 -9.15 -2.51
CA GLY A 69 -3.68 -7.98 -2.17
C GLY A 69 -3.69 -6.95 -3.29
N PHE A 70 -3.37 -5.72 -2.92
CA PHE A 70 -3.22 -4.61 -3.86
C PHE A 70 -1.99 -3.79 -3.50
N GLN A 71 -1.53 -3.04 -4.49
CA GLN A 71 -0.50 -2.02 -4.35
C GLN A 71 -0.93 -0.79 -5.14
N VAL A 72 -0.93 0.37 -4.49
CA VAL A 72 -1.24 1.66 -5.10
C VAL A 72 -0.06 2.61 -4.89
N GLY A 73 0.35 3.29 -5.96
CA GLY A 73 1.33 4.38 -5.92
C GLY A 73 0.67 5.71 -6.27
N ILE A 74 0.91 6.74 -5.46
CA ILE A 74 0.30 8.07 -5.60
C ILE A 74 1.43 9.11 -5.65
N THR A 75 1.37 9.96 -6.67
CA THR A 75 2.19 11.18 -6.75
C THR A 75 1.27 12.39 -6.72
N LEU A 76 1.75 13.49 -6.13
CA LEU A 76 0.98 14.72 -6.02
C LEU A 76 1.78 15.83 -6.71
N PRO A 77 1.25 16.51 -7.74
CA PRO A 77 1.96 17.58 -8.44
C PRO A 77 2.48 18.71 -7.53
N GLN A 78 1.79 18.93 -6.41
CA GLN A 78 2.10 19.94 -5.39
C GLN A 78 3.27 19.53 -4.49
N HIS A 79 3.60 18.23 -4.45
CA HIS A 79 4.66 17.64 -3.64
C HIS A 79 5.62 16.86 -4.56
N PRO A 80 6.47 17.57 -5.35
CA PRO A 80 7.38 16.93 -6.29
C PRO A 80 8.32 15.95 -5.58
N ASN A 81 8.66 14.85 -6.26
CA ASN A 81 9.51 13.76 -5.74
C ASN A 81 8.93 12.98 -4.55
N ALA A 82 7.73 13.34 -4.05
CA ALA A 82 7.01 12.54 -3.08
C ALA A 82 6.27 11.38 -3.77
N LEU A 83 6.51 10.17 -3.29
CA LEU A 83 5.76 8.97 -3.63
C LEU A 83 5.08 8.46 -2.35
N ILE A 84 3.77 8.34 -2.42
CA ILE A 84 2.97 7.65 -1.41
C ILE A 84 2.67 6.25 -1.95
N THR A 85 2.87 5.21 -1.15
CA THR A 85 2.41 3.86 -1.48
C THR A 85 1.46 3.36 -0.41
N ILE A 86 0.45 2.60 -0.84
CA ILE A 86 -0.43 1.85 0.06
C ILE A 86 -0.54 0.45 -0.50
N ASP A 87 -0.19 -0.51 0.34
CA ASP A 87 -0.16 -1.92 0.03
C ASP A 87 -1.01 -2.65 1.06
N ALA A 88 -1.80 -3.62 0.63
CA ALA A 88 -2.47 -4.53 1.54
C ALA A 88 -2.41 -5.96 1.00
N SER A 89 -2.28 -6.93 1.89
CA SER A 89 -2.30 -8.34 1.52
C SER A 89 -2.79 -9.22 2.67
N THR A 90 -3.43 -10.33 2.31
CA THR A 90 -3.79 -11.36 3.28
C THR A 90 -2.57 -12.08 3.83
N GLY A 91 -2.59 -12.38 5.13
CA GLY A 91 -1.48 -13.01 5.85
C GLY A 91 -0.88 -12.06 6.86
N ALA A 92 -0.33 -12.61 7.94
CA ALA A 92 0.39 -11.81 8.92
C ALA A 92 1.85 -11.59 8.48
N GLU A 93 2.32 -10.36 8.60
CA GLU A 93 3.73 -10.05 8.47
C GLU A 93 4.50 -10.64 9.66
N GLN A 94 5.69 -11.20 9.39
CA GLN A 94 6.41 -12.03 10.38
C GLN A 94 6.86 -11.22 11.60
N ASP A 95 7.40 -10.03 11.35
CA ASP A 95 7.87 -9.11 12.39
C ASP A 95 7.07 -7.81 12.30
N ARG A 96 6.86 -7.14 13.43
CA ARG A 96 6.26 -5.80 13.44
C ARG A 96 7.22 -4.72 12.93
N LEU A 97 6.67 -3.64 12.40
CA LEU A 97 7.43 -2.53 11.80
C LEU A 97 8.55 -2.02 12.71
N LEU A 98 8.26 -1.64 13.96
CA LEU A 98 9.26 -1.05 14.85
C LEU A 98 10.36 -2.04 15.23
N LYS A 99 10.01 -3.32 15.33
CA LYS A 99 11.00 -4.38 15.56
C LYS A 99 11.94 -4.53 14.36
N ARG A 100 11.42 -4.50 13.12
CA ARG A 100 12.24 -4.55 11.91
C ARG A 100 13.13 -3.31 11.79
N VAL A 101 12.59 -2.14 12.10
CA VAL A 101 13.33 -0.88 12.17
C VAL A 101 14.47 -0.96 13.18
N ASP A 102 14.20 -1.46 14.39
CA ASP A 102 15.24 -1.58 15.43
C ASP A 102 16.34 -2.56 15.04
N LYS A 103 15.99 -3.67 14.39
CA LYS A 103 16.96 -4.61 13.84
C LYS A 103 17.85 -3.96 12.78
N PHE A 104 17.28 -3.15 11.90
CA PHE A 104 18.04 -2.39 10.90
C PHE A 104 19.07 -1.47 11.59
N PHE A 105 18.64 -0.65 12.54
CA PHE A 105 19.53 0.28 13.25
C PHE A 105 20.61 -0.41 14.10
N ALA A 106 20.31 -1.57 14.68
CA ALA A 106 21.31 -2.36 15.40
C ALA A 106 22.47 -2.83 14.50
N THR A 107 22.25 -2.94 13.19
CA THR A 107 23.25 -3.38 12.20
C THR A 107 23.81 -2.26 11.32
N ALA A 108 23.26 -1.04 11.43
CA ALA A 108 23.65 0.09 10.59
C ALA A 108 25.00 0.68 11.04
N VAL A 109 25.84 1.07 10.08
CA VAL A 109 27.11 1.75 10.38
C VAL A 109 26.81 3.20 10.75
N ALA A 110 27.43 3.73 11.82
CA ALA A 110 27.15 5.08 12.33
C ALA A 110 27.18 6.20 11.26
N GLY A 111 28.08 6.11 10.27
CA GLY A 111 28.16 7.07 9.17
C GLY A 111 26.94 7.08 8.24
N GLN A 112 26.21 5.96 8.12
CA GLN A 112 24.99 5.85 7.31
C GLN A 112 23.77 6.54 7.95
N LEU A 113 23.87 6.90 9.23
CA LEU A 113 22.79 7.53 10.00
C LEU A 113 23.02 9.04 10.21
N SER A 114 24.15 9.57 9.76
CA SER A 114 24.47 11.00 9.89
C SER A 114 23.41 11.85 9.19
N GLY A 115 22.84 12.82 9.90
CA GLY A 115 21.79 13.70 9.37
C GLY A 115 20.37 13.12 9.42
N LEU A 116 20.17 11.88 9.88
CA LEU A 116 18.85 11.30 10.09
C LEU A 116 18.21 11.88 11.36
N LYS A 117 16.99 12.39 11.22
CA LYS A 117 16.13 12.87 12.30
C LYS A 117 14.91 11.95 12.39
N ILE A 118 14.70 11.35 13.55
CA ILE A 118 13.45 10.64 13.86
C ILE A 118 12.39 11.69 14.19
N LEU A 119 11.33 11.76 13.39
CA LEU A 119 10.19 12.64 13.63
C LEU A 119 9.16 11.96 14.52
N ARG A 120 8.87 10.68 14.28
CA ARG A 120 7.96 9.85 15.09
C ARG A 120 8.41 8.39 15.11
N LYS A 121 8.23 7.74 16.26
CA LYS A 121 8.39 6.29 16.45
C LYS A 121 7.43 5.85 17.55
N ARG A 122 6.31 5.22 17.19
CA ARG A 122 5.23 4.93 18.15
C ARG A 122 4.27 3.87 17.65
N GLN A 123 3.45 3.33 18.56
CA GLN A 123 2.20 2.70 18.17
C GLN A 123 1.23 3.77 17.63
N ARG A 124 0.53 3.46 16.54
CA ARG A 124 -0.44 4.36 15.90
C ARG A 124 -1.60 3.56 15.33
N ASN A 125 -2.63 3.34 16.14
CA ASN A 125 -3.85 2.69 15.68
C ASN A 125 -4.72 3.67 14.87
N VAL A 126 -5.46 3.17 13.88
CA VAL A 126 -6.48 3.91 13.12
C VAL A 126 -7.80 3.16 13.19
N GLY A 127 -8.78 3.72 13.88
CA GLY A 127 -10.01 3.01 14.21
C GLY A 127 -9.70 1.66 14.90
N PRO A 128 -10.22 0.52 14.40
CA PRO A 128 -9.93 -0.80 14.96
C PRO A 128 -8.60 -1.40 14.49
N ILE A 129 -7.85 -0.73 13.59
CA ILE A 129 -6.62 -1.26 13.01
C ILE A 129 -5.46 -0.98 13.96
N GLU A 130 -4.93 -2.03 14.57
CA GLU A 130 -3.69 -1.96 15.34
C GLU A 130 -2.49 -1.86 14.41
N ALA A 131 -1.66 -0.85 14.64
CA ALA A 131 -0.53 -0.55 13.76
C ALA A 131 0.56 0.25 14.47
N GLU A 132 1.70 0.36 13.80
CA GLU A 132 2.87 1.10 14.25
C GLU A 132 3.28 2.15 13.22
N GLU A 133 3.94 3.21 13.67
CA GLU A 133 4.43 4.31 12.84
C GLU A 133 5.92 4.56 13.08
N TYR A 134 6.67 4.69 12.00
CA TYR A 134 8.03 5.20 11.99
C TYR A 134 8.20 6.27 10.91
N ALA A 135 8.51 7.50 11.33
CA ALA A 135 8.66 8.65 10.45
C ALA A 135 10.03 9.29 10.66
N THR A 136 10.79 9.41 9.57
CA THR A 136 12.13 10.00 9.58
C THR A 136 12.30 11.02 8.47
N ALA A 137 13.24 11.94 8.68
CA ALA A 137 13.67 12.90 7.70
C ALA A 137 15.18 13.05 7.74
N ALA A 138 15.81 13.36 6.62
CA ALA A 138 17.22 13.68 6.57
C ALA A 138 17.46 14.91 5.68
N SER A 139 18.59 15.56 5.90
CA SER A 139 19.05 16.65 5.05
C SER A 139 20.44 16.32 4.50
N GLY A 140 20.59 16.41 3.18
CA GLY A 140 21.83 16.14 2.46
C GLY A 140 21.83 16.92 1.15
N ASN A 141 22.99 17.40 0.69
CA ASN A 141 23.12 18.11 -0.59
C ASN A 141 22.16 19.32 -0.76
N GLY A 142 21.79 19.98 0.34
CA GLY A 142 20.82 21.09 0.33
C GLY A 142 19.36 20.67 0.13
N GLN A 143 19.05 19.38 0.17
CA GLN A 143 17.72 18.81 -0.02
C GLN A 143 17.18 18.20 1.27
N ARG A 144 15.86 18.21 1.41
CA ARG A 144 15.12 17.54 2.50
C ARG A 144 14.44 16.29 1.96
N VAL A 145 14.72 15.14 2.58
CA VAL A 145 14.14 13.83 2.24
C VAL A 145 13.35 13.26 3.40
N TYR A 146 12.38 12.40 3.09
CA TYR A 146 11.45 11.82 4.06
C TYR A 146 11.27 10.32 3.80
N ALA A 147 11.18 9.55 4.88
CA ALA A 147 10.79 8.14 4.85
C ALA A 147 9.85 7.89 6.02
N PHE A 148 8.56 7.85 5.73
CA PHE A 148 7.48 7.53 6.67
C PHE A 148 6.92 6.15 6.34
N ALA A 149 6.60 5.41 7.38
CA ALA A 149 5.97 4.10 7.33
C ALA A 149 4.90 4.01 8.41
N TRP A 150 3.75 3.49 8.04
CA TRP A 150 2.70 3.04 8.94
C TRP A 150 2.29 1.65 8.54
N GLU A 151 2.22 0.73 9.49
CA GLU A 151 1.97 -0.67 9.15
C GLU A 151 1.15 -1.40 10.21
N SER A 152 0.11 -2.09 9.75
CA SER A 152 -0.59 -3.11 10.51
C SER A 152 -0.02 -4.48 10.18
N GLN A 153 0.25 -5.29 11.21
CA GLN A 153 0.84 -6.61 11.04
C GLN A 153 -0.09 -7.58 10.28
N GLY A 154 -1.41 -7.39 10.36
CA GLY A 154 -2.40 -8.32 9.82
C GLY A 154 -2.54 -9.60 10.65
N LYS A 155 -3.42 -10.49 10.18
CA LYS A 155 -3.64 -11.84 10.73
C LYS A 155 -3.69 -12.87 9.61
N ASP A 156 -3.22 -14.07 9.92
CA ASP A 156 -3.34 -15.20 9.02
C ASP A 156 -4.80 -15.54 8.75
N LYS A 157 -5.10 -15.84 7.48
CA LYS A 157 -6.42 -16.27 7.04
C LYS A 157 -7.55 -15.28 7.35
N SER A 158 -7.29 -13.98 7.24
CA SER A 158 -8.28 -12.92 7.47
C SER A 158 -8.40 -11.97 6.28
N LEU A 159 -9.64 -11.75 5.82
CA LEU A 159 -9.99 -10.72 4.83
C LEU A 159 -10.20 -9.33 5.48
N SER A 160 -10.59 -9.28 6.75
CA SER A 160 -10.86 -8.03 7.48
C SER A 160 -9.66 -7.49 8.25
N GLN A 161 -8.65 -8.33 8.49
CA GLN A 161 -7.43 -7.98 9.21
C GLN A 161 -6.21 -8.34 8.34
N GLN A 162 -6.13 -7.70 7.17
CA GLN A 162 -4.98 -7.83 6.27
C GLN A 162 -3.74 -7.13 6.85
N ASN A 163 -2.56 -7.54 6.41
CA ASN A 163 -1.38 -6.70 6.53
C ASN A 163 -1.62 -5.46 5.64
N ILE A 164 -1.43 -4.27 6.20
CA ILE A 164 -1.59 -3.01 5.48
C ILE A 164 -0.34 -2.19 5.75
N ALA A 165 0.35 -1.76 4.70
CA ALA A 165 1.50 -0.89 4.77
C ALA A 165 1.23 0.38 3.98
N ALA A 166 1.35 1.53 4.63
CA ALA A 166 1.40 2.83 3.98
C ALA A 166 2.81 3.39 4.10
N ALA A 167 3.29 4.05 3.06
CA ALA A 167 4.57 4.75 3.10
C ALA A 167 4.49 6.10 2.38
N LEU A 168 5.27 7.05 2.87
CA LEU A 168 5.58 8.30 2.16
C LEU A 168 7.09 8.41 2.04
N LYS A 169 7.57 8.46 0.80
CA LYS A 169 9.00 8.60 0.48
C LYS A 169 9.21 9.85 -0.35
N VAL A 170 10.13 10.70 0.10
CA VAL A 170 10.71 11.77 -0.71
C VAL A 170 12.17 11.44 -0.89
N LEU A 171 12.57 11.13 -2.12
CA LEU A 171 13.97 10.85 -2.45
C LEU A 171 14.69 12.13 -2.87
N GLU A 172 16.02 12.11 -2.84
CA GLU A 172 16.82 13.21 -3.37
C GLU A 172 16.52 13.39 -4.87
N GLN A 173 16.34 14.64 -5.29
CA GLN A 173 16.29 15.02 -6.69
C GLN A 173 17.67 14.73 -7.30
N PRO A 174 17.76 13.84 -8.31
CA PRO A 174 19.05 13.35 -8.80
C PRO A 174 19.83 14.43 -9.57
N VAL A 175 19.14 15.41 -10.15
CA VAL A 175 19.75 16.48 -10.96
C VAL A 175 19.27 17.83 -10.47
N VAL A 176 20.20 18.63 -9.92
CA VAL A 176 19.95 20.02 -9.50
C VAL A 176 20.88 20.93 -10.31
N THR A 177 20.27 21.81 -11.12
CA THR A 177 20.98 22.78 -11.98
C THR A 177 20.24 24.12 -11.97
N GLU A 178 20.79 25.17 -12.59
CA GLU A 178 20.07 26.44 -12.79
C GLU A 178 18.77 26.26 -13.59
N HIS A 179 18.75 25.32 -14.56
CA HIS A 179 17.57 25.03 -15.38
C HIS A 179 16.59 24.05 -14.70
N THR A 180 17.06 23.28 -13.72
CA THR A 180 16.27 22.34 -12.93
C THR A 180 16.55 22.55 -11.44
N PRO A 181 16.13 23.71 -10.88
CA PRO A 181 16.40 24.01 -9.49
C PRO A 181 15.70 23.00 -8.58
N TYR A 182 16.27 22.78 -7.40
CA TYR A 182 15.64 21.94 -6.39
C TYR A 182 14.25 22.49 -6.04
N ARG A 183 13.25 21.60 -6.04
CA ARG A 183 11.89 21.92 -5.60
C ARG A 183 11.58 21.05 -4.38
N PRO A 184 11.48 21.63 -3.18
CA PRO A 184 11.16 20.86 -1.99
C PRO A 184 9.75 20.27 -2.11
N ALA A 185 9.60 19.01 -1.72
CA ALA A 185 8.31 18.33 -1.68
C ALA A 185 7.36 19.00 -0.65
N PHE A 186 7.91 19.51 0.45
CA PHE A 186 7.19 20.13 1.55
C PHE A 186 7.95 21.38 2.04
N LYS A 187 7.20 22.35 2.54
CA LYS A 187 7.71 23.58 3.16
C LYS A 187 8.34 23.33 4.53
N SER A 188 7.87 22.31 5.25
CA SER A 188 8.41 21.92 6.55
C SER A 188 8.13 20.45 6.90
N ASP A 189 8.77 19.95 7.96
CA ASP A 189 8.50 18.63 8.53
C ASP A 189 7.02 18.51 8.96
N GLU A 190 6.43 19.59 9.48
CA GLU A 190 5.05 19.64 9.93
C GLU A 190 4.05 19.53 8.77
N GLU A 191 4.31 20.15 7.62
CA GLU A 191 3.45 20.01 6.43
C GLU A 191 3.49 18.56 5.89
N ALA A 192 4.67 17.94 5.87
CA ALA A 192 4.83 16.53 5.48
C ALA A 192 4.05 15.60 6.43
N LEU A 193 4.17 15.83 7.75
CA LEU A 193 3.45 15.07 8.76
C LEU A 193 1.93 15.30 8.69
N GLN A 194 1.47 16.50 8.35
CA GLN A 194 0.04 16.80 8.20
C GLN A 194 -0.60 16.05 7.04
N LEU A 195 0.06 16.03 5.87
CA LEU A 195 -0.41 15.23 4.73
C LEU A 195 -0.42 13.74 5.09
N TRP A 196 0.65 13.27 5.72
CA TRP A 196 0.77 11.90 6.18
C TRP A 196 -0.35 11.51 7.16
N ASP A 197 -0.68 12.37 8.10
CA ASP A 197 -1.76 12.17 9.06
C ASP A 197 -3.10 12.04 8.37
N ALA A 198 -3.41 12.95 7.43
CA ALA A 198 -4.66 12.91 6.68
C ALA A 198 -4.81 11.62 5.85
N ILE A 199 -3.72 11.11 5.27
CA ILE A 199 -3.74 9.85 4.50
C ILE A 199 -3.99 8.67 5.44
N VAL A 200 -3.17 8.53 6.49
CA VAL A 200 -3.24 7.39 7.42
C VAL A 200 -4.60 7.34 8.13
N ASP A 201 -5.10 8.48 8.60
CA ASP A 201 -6.38 8.57 9.33
C ASP A 201 -7.59 8.28 8.42
N SER A 202 -7.41 8.32 7.09
CA SER A 202 -8.47 8.00 6.12
C SER A 202 -8.61 6.50 5.83
N ILE A 203 -7.64 5.68 6.23
CA ILE A 203 -7.61 4.23 5.96
C ILE A 203 -8.66 3.52 6.82
N ARG A 204 -9.56 2.78 6.17
CA ARG A 204 -10.52 1.89 6.83
C ARG A 204 -10.91 0.72 5.92
N LEU A 205 -11.40 -0.35 6.53
CA LEU A 205 -12.13 -1.37 5.80
C LEU A 205 -13.41 -0.77 5.20
N ARG A 206 -13.74 -1.11 3.95
CA ARG A 206 -15.01 -0.68 3.34
C ARG A 206 -16.18 -1.25 4.17
N PRO A 207 -17.21 -0.45 4.50
CA PRO A 207 -18.40 -0.97 5.18
C PRO A 207 -19.00 -2.16 4.42
N GLY A 208 -19.17 -3.29 5.11
CA GLY A 208 -19.69 -4.54 4.54
C GLY A 208 -18.72 -5.29 3.62
N ALA A 209 -17.40 -5.03 3.69
CA ALA A 209 -16.41 -5.70 2.85
C ALA A 209 -16.25 -7.20 3.11
N VAL A 210 -16.61 -7.67 4.31
CA VAL A 210 -16.55 -9.07 4.75
C VAL A 210 -17.86 -9.49 5.40
#